data_AF-A0A9P9MPD3-F1
#
_entry.id   AF-A0A9P9MPD3-F1
#
_cell.length_a   1.000
_cell.length_b   1.000
_cell.length_c   1.000
_cell.angle_alpha   90.00
_cell.angle_beta   90.00
_cell.angle_gamma   90.00
#
_symmetry.space_group_name_H-M   'P 1'
#
loop_
_entity.id
_entity.type
_entity.pdbx_description
1 polymer ?
#
loop_
_entity_poly.entity_id
_entity_poly.type
_entity_poly.pdbx_seq_one_letter_code
_entity_poly.pdbx_strand_id
1 'polypeptide(L)'
;HHMIVVEGPTPHYRETQRAINLSFKDQEEKEKRKTKEKQQNILHNAISRKAFLKAQCLLITRRRLPRNFINWPEFHALLYAVNPLSPKVIISTPNTASAYIKKSYQRHRETVKRTLHKSRSLIHFTIDL
;
A
#
# COMPACT_ATOMS: atom_id res chain seq x y z
N HIS A 1 15.99 -62.82 43.51
CA HIS A 1 15.98 -62.24 42.15
C HIS A 1 15.50 -60.80 42.24
N HIS A 2 16.39 -59.82 42.06
CA HIS A 2 16.02 -58.41 42.02
C HIS A 2 15.63 -58.04 40.59
N MET A 3 14.36 -57.67 40.36
CA MET A 3 13.94 -57.02 39.12
C MET A 3 14.19 -55.52 39.26
N ILE A 4 15.15 -55.00 38.49
CA ILE A 4 15.34 -53.56 38.31
C ILE A 4 14.30 -53.13 37.28
N VAL A 5 13.22 -52.49 37.75
CA VAL A 5 12.28 -51.80 36.86
C VAL A 5 12.99 -50.54 36.38
N VAL A 6 13.49 -50.56 35.15
CA VAL A 6 13.94 -49.36 34.47
C VAL A 6 12.68 -48.59 34.09
N GLU A 7 12.26 -47.65 34.94
CA GLU A 7 11.18 -46.70 34.66
C GLU A 7 11.65 -45.69 33.61
N GLY A 8 11.79 -46.17 32.37
CA GLY A 8 11.88 -45.33 31.19
C GLY A 8 10.47 -45.09 30.64
N PRO A 9 10.16 -43.89 30.10
CA PRO A 9 8.88 -43.64 29.46
C PRO A 9 8.62 -44.68 28.37
N THR A 10 7.44 -45.30 28.41
CA THR A 10 7.02 -46.35 27.49
C THR A 10 7.11 -45.87 26.03
N PRO A 11 7.36 -46.76 25.06
CA PRO A 11 7.44 -46.40 23.64
C PRO A 11 6.25 -45.56 23.16
N HIS A 12 5.04 -45.93 23.59
CA HIS A 12 3.81 -45.20 23.31
C HIS A 12 3.83 -43.77 23.88
N TYR A 13 4.31 -43.56 25.11
CA TYR A 13 4.44 -42.21 25.68
C TYR A 13 5.39 -41.34 24.85
N ARG A 14 6.51 -41.90 24.38
CA ARG A 14 7.47 -41.17 23.53
C ARG A 14 6.89 -40.78 22.18
N GLU A 15 6.09 -41.65 21.57
CA GLU A 15 5.39 -41.38 20.31
C GLU A 15 4.31 -40.29 20.49
N THR A 16 3.51 -40.39 21.55
CA THR A 16 2.53 -39.36 21.89
C THR A 16 3.21 -38.00 22.13
N GLN A 17 4.32 -37.97 22.88
CA GLN A 17 5.06 -36.74 23.14
C GLN A 17 5.66 -36.12 21.86
N ARG A 18 6.12 -36.96 20.91
CA ARG A 18 6.57 -36.49 19.59
C ARG A 18 5.43 -35.88 18.77
N ALA A 19 4.28 -36.55 18.71
CA ALA A 19 3.12 -36.05 17.97
C ALA A 19 2.61 -34.72 18.53
N ILE A 20 2.60 -34.59 19.86
CA ILE A 20 2.26 -33.34 20.56
C ILE A 20 3.26 -32.23 20.21
N ASN A 21 4.56 -32.51 20.29
CA ASN A 21 5.60 -31.52 19.95
C ASN A 21 5.55 -31.09 18.48
N LEU A 22 5.23 -32.00 17.56
CA LEU A 22 5.04 -31.69 16.15
C LEU A 22 3.83 -30.76 15.93
N SER A 23 2.71 -31.08 16.58
CA SER A 23 1.48 -30.28 16.52
C SER A 23 1.70 -28.85 17.05
N PHE A 24 2.46 -28.71 18.13
CA PHE A 24 2.83 -27.39 18.67
C PHE A 24 3.72 -26.60 17.72
N LYS A 25 4.71 -27.24 17.08
CA LYS A 25 5.54 -26.58 16.06
C LYS A 25 4.70 -26.09 14.87
N ASP A 26 3.77 -26.92 14.39
CA ASP A 26 2.88 -26.57 13.29
C ASP A 26 1.97 -25.39 13.66
N GLN A 27 1.47 -25.34 14.89
CA GLN A 27 0.69 -24.21 15.41
C GLN A 27 1.54 -22.95 15.51
N GLU A 28 2.76 -23.04 16.03
CA GLU A 28 3.68 -21.91 16.14
C GLU A 28 4.00 -21.32 14.76
N GLU A 29 4.25 -22.17 13.76
CA GLU A 29 4.43 -21.73 12.38
C GLU A 29 3.19 -21.06 11.80
N LYS A 30 1.99 -21.62 12.03
CA LYS A 30 0.73 -21.03 11.57
C LYS A 30 0.48 -19.66 12.19
N GLU A 31 0.73 -19.50 13.49
CA GLU A 31 0.56 -18.21 14.17
C GLU A 31 1.61 -17.18 13.71
N LYS A 32 2.85 -17.60 13.45
CA LYS A 32 3.87 -16.73 12.84
C LYS A 32 3.45 -16.28 11.44
N ARG A 33 2.94 -17.19 10.60
CA ARG A 33 2.42 -16.87 9.26
C ARG A 33 1.24 -15.90 9.34
N LYS A 34 0.25 -16.18 10.18
CA LYS A 34 -0.93 -15.35 10.39
C LYS A 34 -0.56 -13.95 10.90
N THR A 35 0.39 -13.85 11.83
CA THR A 35 0.90 -12.57 12.32
C THR A 35 1.58 -11.76 11.22
N LYS A 36 2.42 -12.42 10.42
CA LYS A 36 3.09 -11.81 9.26
C LYS A 36 2.09 -11.34 8.20
N GLU A 37 1.08 -12.13 7.88
CA GLU A 37 -0.01 -11.76 6.97
C GLU A 37 -0.81 -10.57 7.51
N LYS A 38 -1.13 -10.57 8.81
CA LYS A 38 -1.82 -9.44 9.45
C LYS A 38 -0.99 -8.15 9.36
N GLN A 39 0.30 -8.21 9.63
CA GLN A 39 1.21 -7.08 9.48
C GLN A 39 1.27 -6.60 8.02
N GLN A 40 1.32 -7.51 7.05
CA GLN A 40 1.30 -7.15 5.64
C GLN A 40 -0.02 -6.48 5.23
N ASN A 41 -1.15 -6.99 5.72
CA ASN A 41 -2.47 -6.41 5.46
C ASN A 41 -2.60 -5.01 6.08
N ILE A 42 -2.08 -4.79 7.29
CA ILE A 42 -2.06 -3.47 7.92
C ILE A 42 -1.22 -2.49 7.07
N LEU A 43 -0.01 -2.88 6.69
CA LEU A 43 0.88 -2.06 5.87
C LEU A 43 0.29 -1.75 4.48
N HIS A 44 -0.41 -2.71 3.89
CA HIS A 44 -1.13 -2.51 2.63
C HIS A 44 -2.30 -1.52 2.80
N ASN A 45 -3.13 -1.70 3.83
CA ASN A 45 -4.31 -0.88 4.08
C ASN A 45 -3.97 0.52 4.59
N ALA A 46 -2.77 0.72 5.15
CA ALA A 46 -2.28 2.04 5.54
C ALA A 46 -2.12 3.01 4.36
N ILE A 47 -1.95 2.48 3.13
CA ILE A 47 -1.82 3.32 1.93
C ILE A 47 -3.21 3.59 1.35
N SER A 48 -3.72 4.80 1.58
CA SER A 48 -4.90 5.29 0.88
C SER A 48 -4.57 5.59 -0.58
N ARG A 49 -5.01 4.71 -1.50
CA ARG A 49 -4.85 4.89 -2.95
C ARG A 49 -5.37 6.25 -3.44
N LYS A 50 -6.47 6.75 -2.87
CA LYS A 50 -7.04 8.06 -3.22
C LYS A 50 -6.13 9.21 -2.81
N ALA A 51 -5.57 9.17 -1.60
CA ALA A 51 -4.65 10.19 -1.12
C ALA A 51 -3.36 10.19 -1.95
N PHE A 52 -2.85 9.00 -2.29
CA PHE A 52 -1.66 8.83 -3.11
C PHE A 52 -1.82 9.41 -4.52
N LEU A 53 -2.91 9.08 -5.22
CA LEU A 53 -3.20 9.66 -6.55
C LEU A 53 -3.33 11.19 -6.51
N LYS A 54 -3.93 11.73 -5.44
CA LYS A 54 -4.02 13.18 -5.26
C LYS A 54 -2.64 13.81 -5.07
N ALA A 55 -1.78 13.20 -4.25
CA ALA A 55 -0.39 13.65 -4.07
C ALA A 55 0.38 13.62 -5.39
N GLN A 56 0.27 12.55 -6.19
CA GLN A 56 0.87 12.47 -7.51
C GLN A 56 0.39 13.59 -8.45
N CYS A 57 -0.93 13.85 -8.48
CA CYS A 57 -1.47 14.94 -9.30
C CYS A 57 -0.92 16.30 -8.86
N LEU A 58 -0.77 16.53 -7.55
CA LEU A 58 -0.20 17.77 -7.02
C LEU A 58 1.29 17.91 -7.35
N LEU A 59 2.05 16.82 -7.30
CA LEU A 59 3.46 16.79 -7.71
C LEU A 59 3.62 17.18 -9.20
N ILE A 60 2.81 16.59 -10.08
CA ILE A 60 2.82 16.94 -11.51
C ILE A 60 2.39 18.39 -11.74
N THR A 61 1.27 18.80 -11.16
CA THR A 61 0.64 20.10 -11.47
C THR A 61 1.30 21.29 -10.77
N ARG A 62 1.72 21.15 -9.50
CA ARG A 62 2.27 22.26 -8.70
C ARG A 62 3.79 22.30 -8.65
N ARG A 63 4.46 21.15 -8.77
CA ARG A 63 5.94 21.08 -8.75
C ARG A 63 6.53 20.88 -10.14
N ARG A 64 5.70 20.94 -11.19
CA ARG A 64 6.09 20.75 -12.59
C ARG A 64 6.90 19.48 -12.82
N LEU A 65 6.62 18.43 -12.03
CA LEU A 65 7.30 17.16 -12.23
C LEU A 65 6.82 16.50 -13.53
N PRO A 66 7.73 15.93 -14.32
CA PRO A 66 7.36 15.28 -15.57
C PRO A 66 6.52 14.03 -15.24
N ARG A 67 5.55 13.69 -16.07
CA ARG A 67 4.63 12.56 -15.79
C ARG A 67 5.35 11.23 -15.56
N ASN A 68 6.53 11.05 -16.17
CA ASN A 68 7.35 9.86 -16.02
C ASN A 68 8.06 9.75 -14.65
N PHE A 69 7.95 10.75 -13.77
CA PHE A 69 8.58 10.71 -12.44
C PHE A 69 8.12 9.51 -11.60
N ILE A 70 6.94 8.95 -11.90
CA ILE A 70 6.40 7.76 -11.25
C ILE A 70 7.30 6.54 -11.49
N ASN A 71 8.05 6.51 -12.58
CA ASN A 71 8.98 5.42 -12.92
C ASN A 71 10.39 5.65 -12.38
N TRP A 72 10.65 6.79 -11.71
CA TRP A 72 11.98 7.12 -11.24
C TRP A 72 12.38 6.26 -10.04
N PRO A 73 13.60 5.69 -10.03
CA PRO A 73 14.07 4.84 -8.94
C PRO A 73 14.11 5.60 -7.60
N GLU A 74 14.39 6.90 -7.60
CA GLU A 74 14.41 7.75 -6.41
C GLU A 74 13.01 7.89 -5.80
N PHE A 75 11.99 8.03 -6.64
CA PHE A 75 10.60 8.10 -6.19
C PHE A 75 10.17 6.76 -5.59
N HIS A 76 10.56 5.64 -6.20
CA HIS A 76 10.31 4.32 -5.62
C HIS A 76 11.09 4.11 -4.31
N ALA A 77 12.35 4.51 -4.23
CA ALA A 77 13.17 4.38 -3.04
C ALA A 77 12.57 5.16 -1.85
N LEU A 78 12.09 6.38 -2.10
CA LEU A 78 11.39 7.19 -1.09
C LEU A 78 10.12 6.46 -0.58
N LEU A 79 9.34 5.87 -1.48
CA LEU A 79 8.13 5.16 -1.11
C LEU A 79 8.42 3.86 -0.37
N TYR A 80 9.49 3.15 -0.73
CA TYR A 80 9.99 1.98 -0.01
C TYR A 80 10.47 2.32 1.41
N ALA A 81 11.15 3.46 1.58
CA ALA A 81 11.61 3.93 2.89
C ALA A 81 10.44 4.21 3.85
N VAL A 82 9.33 4.73 3.33
CA VAL A 82 8.12 5.02 4.13
C VAL A 82 7.28 3.76 4.36
N ASN A 83 7.09 2.95 3.32
CA ASN A 83 6.35 1.70 3.42
C ASN A 83 6.88 0.66 2.42
N PRO A 84 7.47 -0.45 2.91
CA PRO A 84 8.00 -1.52 2.06
C PRO A 84 6.97 -2.19 1.13
N LEU A 85 5.67 -2.09 1.43
CA LEU A 85 4.59 -2.63 0.61
C LEU A 85 3.98 -1.60 -0.36
N SER A 86 4.46 -0.36 -0.36
CA SER A 86 3.97 0.68 -1.27
C SER A 86 4.02 0.32 -2.76
N PRO A 87 5.06 -0.33 -3.32
CA PRO A 87 5.15 -0.60 -4.76
C PRO A 87 4.03 -1.49 -5.28
N LYS A 88 3.52 -2.40 -4.44
CA LYS A 88 2.38 -3.26 -4.78
C LYS A 88 1.08 -2.47 -4.95
N VAL A 89 0.95 -1.34 -4.27
CA VAL A 89 -0.19 -0.41 -4.38
C VAL A 89 0.00 0.59 -5.54
N ILE A 90 1.25 0.81 -5.96
CA ILE A 90 1.68 1.80 -6.98
C ILE A 90 1.46 1.30 -8.42
N ILE A 91 0.78 0.16 -8.63
CA ILE A 91 0.35 -0.27 -9.96
C ILE A 91 -0.86 0.58 -10.39
N SER A 92 -0.63 1.87 -10.61
CA SER A 92 -1.51 2.70 -11.41
C SER A 92 -0.76 2.98 -12.70
N THR A 93 -1.25 2.40 -13.80
CA THR A 93 -0.78 2.70 -15.14
C THR A 93 -0.67 4.22 -15.33
N PRO A 94 0.34 4.72 -16.05
CA PRO A 94 0.50 6.15 -16.38
C PRO A 94 -0.80 6.80 -16.90
N ASN A 95 -1.67 5.99 -17.53
CA ASN A 95 -2.99 6.39 -18.02
C ASN A 95 -3.98 6.79 -16.93
N THR A 96 -3.90 6.23 -15.72
CA THR A 96 -4.83 6.56 -14.63
C THR A 96 -4.58 7.96 -14.08
N ALA A 97 -3.31 8.35 -13.92
CA ALA A 97 -2.94 9.69 -13.51
C ALA A 97 -3.39 10.73 -14.55
N SER A 98 -3.26 10.40 -15.85
CA SER A 98 -3.77 11.22 -16.94
C SER A 98 -5.27 11.45 -16.88
N ALA A 99 -6.04 10.38 -16.70
CA ALA A 99 -7.49 10.45 -16.59
C ALA A 99 -7.91 11.28 -15.36
N TYR A 100 -7.20 11.15 -14.25
CA TYR A 100 -7.44 11.95 -13.05
C TYR A 100 -7.15 13.44 -13.25
N ILE A 101 -6.02 13.77 -13.89
CA ILE A 101 -5.66 15.16 -14.21
C ILE A 101 -6.72 15.76 -15.14
N LYS A 102 -7.12 15.05 -16.20
CA LYS A 102 -8.17 15.51 -17.13
C LYS A 102 -9.51 15.74 -16.41
N LYS A 103 -9.91 14.82 -15.53
CA LYS A 103 -11.14 14.94 -14.72
C LYS A 103 -11.06 16.12 -13.74
N SER A 104 -9.91 16.32 -13.11
CA SER A 104 -9.68 17.45 -12.20
C SER A 104 -9.74 18.79 -12.94
N TYR A 105 -9.10 18.86 -14.11
CA TYR A 105 -9.15 20.03 -14.99
C TYR A 105 -10.59 20.34 -15.42
N GLN A 106 -11.33 19.33 -15.89
CA GLN A 106 -12.73 19.50 -16.30
C GLN A 106 -13.58 20.08 -15.16
N ARG A 107 -13.43 19.54 -13.94
CA ARG A 107 -14.14 20.04 -12.77
C ARG A 107 -13.79 21.50 -12.47
N HIS A 108 -12.50 21.82 -12.46
CA HIS A 108 -12.06 23.18 -12.14
C HIS A 108 -12.51 24.18 -13.22
N ARG A 109 -12.45 23.79 -14.50
CA ARG A 109 -12.97 24.56 -15.62
C ARG A 109 -14.46 24.85 -15.46
N GLU A 110 -15.27 23.87 -15.08
CA GLU A 110 -16.71 24.09 -14.83
C GLU A 110 -16.95 25.04 -13.65
N THR A 111 -16.16 24.94 -12.59
CA THR A 111 -16.21 25.88 -11.47
C THR A 111 -15.88 27.30 -11.93
N VAL A 112 -14.77 27.49 -12.63
CA VAL A 112 -14.36 28.80 -13.17
C VAL A 112 -15.42 29.34 -14.11
N LYS A 113 -15.94 28.51 -15.02
CA LYS A 113 -17.03 28.90 -15.95
C LYS A 113 -18.25 29.41 -15.20
N ARG A 114 -18.70 28.71 -14.16
CA ARG A 114 -19.85 29.16 -13.35
C ARG A 114 -19.56 30.46 -12.62
N THR A 115 -18.36 30.63 -12.08
CA THR A 115 -17.95 31.88 -11.41
C THR A 115 -17.92 33.05 -12.40
N LEU A 116 -17.38 32.83 -13.60
CA LEU A 116 -17.36 33.84 -14.67
C LEU A 116 -18.78 34.22 -15.10
N HIS A 117 -19.69 33.25 -15.30
CA HIS A 117 -21.10 33.53 -15.65
C HIS A 117 -21.85 34.30 -14.56
N LYS A 118 -21.47 34.14 -13.28
CA LYS A 118 -22.09 34.87 -12.16
C LYS A 118 -21.46 36.25 -11.94
N SER A 119 -20.32 36.53 -12.55
CA SER A 119 -19.62 37.80 -12.35
C SER A 119 -20.40 38.95 -12.99
N ARG A 120 -20.59 40.03 -12.24
CA ARG A 120 -21.22 41.28 -12.73
C ARG A 120 -20.20 42.32 -13.19
N SER A 121 -18.91 42.05 -13.01
CA SER A 121 -17.81 42.96 -13.40
C SER A 121 -17.27 42.62 -14.79
N LEU A 122 -16.69 43.62 -15.47
CA LEU A 122 -15.92 43.43 -16.69
C LEU A 122 -14.74 42.48 -16.42
N ILE A 123 -14.63 41.42 -17.22
CA ILE A 123 -13.53 40.44 -17.14
C ILE A 123 -12.49 40.85 -18.17
N HIS A 124 -11.28 41.18 -17.73
CA HIS A 124 -10.16 41.49 -18.61
C HIS A 124 -9.32 40.23 -18.84
N PHE A 125 -9.12 39.85 -20.09
CA PHE A 125 -8.27 38.72 -20.47
C PHE A 125 -6.96 39.27 -21.07
N THR A 126 -5.83 38.84 -20.53
CA THR A 126 -4.51 39.03 -21.13
C THR A 126 -4.05 37.73 -21.76
N ILE A 127 -3.51 37.80 -22.98
CA ILE A 127 -2.99 36.66 -23.73
C ILE A 127 -1.49 36.86 -23.88
N ASP A 128 -0.70 35.88 -23.43
CA ASP A 128 0.72 35.78 -23.78
C ASP A 128 0.81 34.96 -25.08
N LEU A 129 1.43 35.57 -26.10
CA LEU A 129 1.69 35.01 -27.43
C LEU A 129 3.06 34.34 -27.48
#